data_AF-A0A9P0G076-F1
#
_entry.id   AF-A0A9P0G076-F1
#
_cell.length_a   1.000
_cell.length_b   1.000
_cell.length_c   1.000
_cell.angle_alpha   90.00
_cell.angle_beta   90.00
_cell.angle_gamma   90.00
#
_symmetry.space_group_name_H-M   'P 1'
#
loop_
_entity.id
_entity.type
_entity.pdbx_description
1 polymer ?
#
loop_
_entity_poly.entity_id
_entity_poly.type
_entity_poly.pdbx_seq_one_letter_code
_entity_poly.pdbx_strand_id
1 'polypeptide(L)'
;MLLRATCLKQCGLSSLCATATGFVVDRTLEPMASGRDVVETVIYRIQRSRVFPDDRDFLRRVAYTESKFGEEPATYREGYNGGIWQFDRFKTTQFDAQSNGTTPELRSIHTAIRDTLGINWMQAKEEDMLKPLYSALAASIYIELTRLTRGPIPDVIKAQDMFWKDYYNTNGGKYGDFERRAQELLEKDMRASGGKIDVMMVVDGSASIGQHAFQTALDSMARLVTLFDLEEANVGMVTYSNTVTSLIPLVNNFTTARLQEAIRGTLYPDAGTNTYLGMMAAVDEFKKLPENRGERGVPRLLVVLTDGNHLTGPKPGIAAQKAAKAGIIPCAFGIGNDIDDSELLEIANNISDYKFRTESYYSLQQQIVLIARWVKTLPQTLKMGFETSETLKEANEKRHYRLEVPENGTTIRLVNERGESRGYWTYADERPSSALYDGTIYGGETFIPPPQPAPGNRSDTVKTASMSDLKIAIESFEANSRLRMWILEGDATESAAVKLDFACFVHVAVYIFAAVLLK
;
A
#
# COMPACT_ATOMS: atom_id res chain seq x y z
N MET A 1 -26.20 -40.00 40.74
CA MET A 1 -27.23 -40.33 39.73
C MET A 1 -28.39 -39.37 39.98
N LEU A 2 -28.88 -38.65 38.95
CA LEU A 2 -29.75 -37.45 39.00
C LEU A 2 -29.07 -36.11 39.38
N LEU A 3 -28.30 -35.57 38.42
CA LEU A 3 -28.31 -34.15 37.97
C LEU A 3 -27.29 -33.95 36.82
N ARG A 4 -27.21 -34.96 35.94
CA ARG A 4 -26.54 -34.90 34.63
C ARG A 4 -27.63 -35.15 33.60
N ALA A 5 -28.33 -34.10 33.14
CA ALA A 5 -29.09 -34.07 31.88
C ALA A 5 -30.03 -32.85 31.81
N THR A 6 -29.51 -31.61 31.85
CA THR A 6 -30.23 -30.42 31.35
C THR A 6 -29.27 -29.22 31.31
N CYS A 7 -28.34 -29.21 30.36
CA CYS A 7 -27.74 -27.98 29.82
C CYS A 7 -26.97 -28.30 28.52
N LEU A 8 -27.67 -28.93 27.59
CA LEU A 8 -27.18 -29.23 26.24
C LEU A 8 -28.23 -28.66 25.26
N LYS A 9 -28.32 -27.33 25.25
CA LYS A 9 -28.96 -26.45 24.25
C LYS A 9 -28.86 -25.01 24.77
N GLN A 10 -28.43 -24.09 23.91
CA GLN A 10 -28.15 -22.67 24.17
C GLN A 10 -26.80 -22.35 24.85
N CYS A 11 -25.73 -22.47 24.08
CA CYS A 11 -24.72 -21.41 23.94
C CYS A 11 -23.81 -21.79 22.78
N GLY A 12 -24.20 -21.38 21.58
CA GLY A 12 -23.33 -21.37 20.41
C GLY A 12 -22.42 -20.15 20.51
N LEU A 13 -21.18 -20.37 20.91
CA LEU A 13 -20.03 -19.51 20.67
C LEU A 13 -18.80 -20.31 21.10
N SER A 14 -18.33 -21.17 20.20
CA SER A 14 -17.02 -21.77 20.33
C SER A 14 -15.97 -20.67 20.14
N SER A 15 -15.59 -20.04 21.24
CA SER A 15 -14.28 -19.42 21.38
C SER A 15 -13.25 -20.55 21.21
N LEU A 16 -12.76 -20.72 19.98
CA LEU A 16 -11.50 -21.42 19.78
C LEU A 16 -10.41 -20.44 20.21
N CYS A 17 -9.76 -20.74 21.34
CA CYS A 17 -8.39 -20.31 21.58
C CYS A 17 -7.56 -20.77 20.38
N ALA A 18 -7.25 -19.85 19.46
CA ALA A 18 -6.31 -20.08 18.39
C ALA A 18 -4.91 -20.13 19.00
N THR A 19 -4.45 -21.34 19.28
CA THR A 19 -3.04 -21.62 19.50
C THR A 19 -2.25 -21.23 18.25
N ALA A 20 -1.14 -20.52 18.44
CA ALA A 20 -0.20 -20.03 17.45
C ALA A 20 0.40 -21.17 16.58
N THR A 21 -0.34 -21.62 15.58
CA THR A 21 0.22 -22.34 14.43
C THR A 21 0.10 -21.42 13.22
N GLY A 22 1.19 -20.70 12.92
CA GLY A 22 1.29 -19.72 11.84
C GLY A 22 1.21 -20.37 10.46
N PHE A 23 0.00 -20.49 9.93
CA PHE A 23 -0.20 -20.68 8.50
C PHE A 23 -0.31 -19.31 7.84
N VAL A 24 0.51 -19.06 6.84
CA VAL A 24 0.38 -17.90 5.96
C VAL A 24 -1.01 -17.94 5.34
N VAL A 25 -1.80 -16.90 5.59
CA VAL A 25 -3.08 -16.70 4.92
C VAL A 25 -2.80 -15.96 3.62
N ASP A 26 -3.26 -16.52 2.50
CA ASP A 26 -3.19 -15.90 1.17
C ASP A 26 -4.53 -16.06 0.45
N ARG A 27 -5.43 -15.10 0.68
CA ARG A 27 -6.76 -15.07 0.08
C ARG A 27 -6.73 -14.79 -1.42
N THR A 28 -5.59 -14.41 -1.99
CA THR A 28 -5.49 -14.22 -3.44
C THR A 28 -5.53 -15.54 -4.22
N LEU A 29 -5.29 -16.66 -3.52
CA LEU A 29 -5.34 -18.02 -4.04
C LEU A 29 -6.59 -18.80 -3.57
N GLU A 30 -7.42 -18.19 -2.73
CA GLU A 30 -8.68 -18.76 -2.27
C GLU A 30 -9.77 -18.56 -3.33
N PRO A 31 -10.43 -19.63 -3.81
CA PRO A 31 -11.56 -19.50 -4.72
C PRO A 31 -12.64 -18.59 -4.14
N MET A 32 -13.16 -17.69 -4.99
CA MET A 32 -14.26 -16.77 -4.67
C MET A 32 -13.95 -15.72 -3.59
N ALA A 33 -12.69 -15.56 -3.18
CA ALA A 33 -12.32 -14.46 -2.30
C ALA A 33 -12.55 -13.11 -3.00
N SER A 34 -13.07 -12.14 -2.25
CA SER A 34 -13.45 -10.83 -2.76
C SER A 34 -13.15 -9.72 -1.76
N GLY A 35 -13.33 -8.48 -2.20
CA GLY A 35 -13.14 -7.27 -1.41
C GLY A 35 -11.88 -6.50 -1.80
N ARG A 36 -11.81 -5.25 -1.33
CA ARG A 36 -10.71 -4.32 -1.65
C ARG A 36 -9.34 -4.90 -1.31
N ASP A 37 -9.16 -5.47 -0.12
CA ASP A 37 -7.87 -6.02 0.30
C ASP A 37 -7.35 -7.13 -0.62
N VAL A 38 -8.24 -8.02 -1.06
CA VAL A 38 -7.90 -9.11 -1.97
C VAL A 38 -7.40 -8.55 -3.31
N VAL A 39 -8.13 -7.58 -3.87
CA VAL A 39 -7.73 -6.96 -5.14
C VAL A 39 -6.46 -6.14 -4.99
N GLU A 40 -6.31 -5.31 -3.95
CA GLU A 40 -5.10 -4.51 -3.75
C GLU A 40 -3.85 -5.41 -3.56
N THR A 41 -3.97 -6.53 -2.85
CA THR A 41 -2.87 -7.51 -2.74
C THR A 41 -2.57 -8.15 -4.10
N VAL A 42 -3.57 -8.53 -4.90
CA VAL A 42 -3.36 -9.08 -6.25
C VAL A 42 -2.67 -8.05 -7.17
N ILE A 43 -3.14 -6.81 -7.19
CA ILE A 43 -2.56 -5.72 -7.97
C ILE A 43 -1.10 -5.50 -7.56
N TYR A 44 -0.82 -5.45 -6.25
CA TYR A 44 0.54 -5.28 -5.73
C TYR A 44 1.48 -6.42 -6.19
N ARG A 45 1.04 -7.68 -6.09
CA ARG A 45 1.83 -8.85 -6.54
C ARG A 45 2.11 -8.80 -8.05
N ILE A 46 1.10 -8.46 -8.86
CA ILE A 46 1.26 -8.36 -10.32
C ILE A 46 2.23 -7.23 -10.68
N GLN A 47 2.07 -6.03 -10.09
CA GLN A 47 2.97 -4.90 -10.37
C GLN A 47 4.40 -5.19 -9.94
N ARG A 48 4.59 -5.82 -8.77
CA ARG A 48 5.92 -6.19 -8.25
C ARG A 48 6.59 -7.30 -9.06
N SER A 49 5.82 -8.17 -9.70
CA SER A 49 6.36 -9.22 -10.60
C SER A 49 7.08 -8.64 -11.82
N ARG A 50 6.73 -7.40 -12.24
CA ARG A 50 7.23 -6.74 -13.46
C ARG A 50 7.04 -7.54 -14.75
N VAL A 51 6.16 -8.55 -14.73
CA VAL A 51 5.77 -9.34 -15.91
C VAL A 51 5.06 -8.46 -16.94
N PHE A 52 4.21 -7.56 -16.46
CA PHE A 52 3.44 -6.64 -17.28
C PHE A 52 3.99 -5.21 -17.12
N PRO A 53 3.92 -4.38 -18.18
CA PRO A 53 4.24 -2.95 -18.06
C PRO A 53 3.23 -2.24 -17.15
N ASP A 54 3.54 -0.99 -16.78
CA ASP A 54 2.61 -0.12 -16.06
C ASP A 54 1.32 0.05 -16.88
N ASP A 55 0.20 -0.30 -16.25
CA ASP A 55 -1.12 -0.31 -16.86
C ASP A 55 -1.94 0.94 -16.54
N ARG A 56 -1.34 1.96 -15.90
CA ARG A 56 -2.00 3.23 -15.57
C ARG A 56 -3.22 3.05 -14.65
N ASP A 57 -3.12 2.10 -13.73
CA ASP A 57 -4.18 1.69 -12.79
C ASP A 57 -5.38 0.98 -13.45
N PHE A 58 -5.25 0.60 -14.73
CA PHE A 58 -6.36 0.08 -15.52
C PHE A 58 -6.91 -1.24 -14.98
N LEU A 59 -6.06 -2.25 -14.70
CA LEU A 59 -6.49 -3.56 -14.19
C LEU A 59 -7.28 -3.42 -12.89
N ARG A 60 -6.83 -2.54 -11.99
CA ARG A 60 -7.54 -2.26 -10.74
C ARG A 60 -8.90 -1.62 -10.99
N ARG A 61 -8.98 -0.64 -11.89
CA ARG A 61 -10.24 0.01 -12.26
C ARG A 61 -11.20 -0.99 -12.92
N VAL A 62 -10.71 -1.90 -13.76
CA VAL A 62 -11.51 -3.00 -14.33
C VAL A 62 -12.11 -3.86 -13.22
N ALA A 63 -11.33 -4.27 -12.22
CA ALA A 63 -11.86 -5.05 -11.08
C ALA A 63 -13.01 -4.34 -10.34
N TYR A 64 -12.94 -3.01 -10.20
CA TYR A 64 -14.00 -2.23 -9.58
C TYR A 64 -15.21 -2.02 -10.48
N THR A 65 -14.98 -1.80 -11.78
CA THR A 65 -16.02 -1.59 -12.79
C THR A 65 -16.82 -2.86 -13.04
N GLU A 66 -16.16 -4.00 -13.18
CA GLU A 66 -16.77 -5.28 -13.56
C GLU A 66 -17.54 -5.94 -12.41
N SER A 67 -17.05 -5.79 -11.17
CA SER A 67 -17.59 -6.57 -10.05
C SER A 67 -17.52 -5.88 -8.69
N LYS A 68 -17.12 -4.61 -8.65
CA LYS A 68 -16.86 -3.88 -7.40
C LYS A 68 -15.90 -4.66 -6.49
N PHE A 69 -14.76 -5.08 -7.02
CA PHE A 69 -13.78 -5.94 -6.33
C PHE A 69 -14.35 -7.31 -5.91
N GLY A 70 -15.29 -7.84 -6.68
CA GLY A 70 -15.95 -9.12 -6.44
C GLY A 70 -17.07 -9.09 -5.41
N GLU A 71 -17.48 -7.89 -4.95
CA GLU A 71 -18.56 -7.72 -3.98
C GLU A 71 -19.96 -7.71 -4.64
N GLU A 72 -20.05 -7.57 -5.96
CA GLU A 72 -21.34 -7.66 -6.63
C GLU A 72 -21.88 -9.10 -6.58
N PRO A 73 -23.17 -9.30 -6.20
CA PRO A 73 -23.75 -10.66 -6.06
C PRO A 73 -23.65 -11.53 -7.31
N ALA A 74 -23.58 -10.91 -8.49
CA ALA A 74 -23.47 -11.61 -9.77
C ALA A 74 -22.03 -11.98 -10.17
N THR A 75 -21.02 -11.58 -9.40
CA THR A 75 -19.59 -11.81 -9.72
C THR A 75 -19.31 -13.29 -9.95
N TYR A 76 -19.65 -14.11 -8.96
CA TYR A 76 -19.47 -15.56 -8.99
C TYR A 76 -20.84 -16.20 -9.17
N ARG A 77 -21.00 -16.92 -10.28
CA ARG A 77 -22.27 -17.54 -10.66
C ARG A 77 -22.01 -18.88 -11.33
N GLU A 78 -22.96 -19.79 -11.19
CA GLU A 78 -22.86 -21.13 -11.74
C GLU A 78 -22.60 -21.10 -13.26
N GLY A 79 -21.64 -21.90 -13.72
CA GLY A 79 -21.24 -21.99 -15.12
C GLY A 79 -20.40 -20.81 -15.65
N TYR A 80 -19.94 -19.90 -14.78
CA TYR A 80 -19.11 -18.77 -15.18
C TYR A 80 -17.86 -18.61 -14.31
N ASN A 81 -16.69 -18.77 -14.92
CA ASN A 81 -15.39 -18.73 -14.24
C ASN A 81 -14.63 -17.41 -14.49
N GLY A 82 -15.29 -16.28 -14.76
CA GLY A 82 -14.58 -15.02 -15.05
C GLY A 82 -13.93 -14.32 -13.86
N GLY A 83 -14.22 -14.77 -12.63
CA GLY A 83 -13.67 -14.21 -11.39
C GLY A 83 -14.00 -12.73 -11.16
N ILE A 84 -13.18 -12.03 -10.36
CA ILE A 84 -13.37 -10.60 -10.06
C ILE A 84 -13.35 -9.74 -11.34
N TRP A 85 -12.50 -10.11 -12.31
CA TRP A 85 -12.31 -9.35 -13.54
C TRP A 85 -13.34 -9.64 -14.64
N GLN A 86 -14.29 -10.55 -14.40
CA GLN A 86 -15.31 -10.95 -15.38
C GLN A 86 -14.72 -11.30 -16.75
N PHE A 87 -13.58 -12.01 -16.74
CA PHE A 87 -12.87 -12.43 -17.95
C PHE A 87 -12.95 -13.94 -18.13
N ASP A 88 -13.83 -14.41 -19.01
CA ASP A 88 -14.13 -15.83 -19.26
C ASP A 88 -13.43 -16.41 -20.50
N ARG A 89 -12.65 -15.59 -21.21
CA ARG A 89 -11.91 -16.00 -22.42
C ARG A 89 -10.58 -16.69 -22.08
N PHE A 90 -10.56 -17.58 -21.09
CA PHE A 90 -9.33 -18.20 -20.56
C PHE A 90 -8.41 -18.77 -21.65
N LYS A 91 -8.99 -19.44 -22.66
CA LYS A 91 -8.23 -20.03 -23.77
C LYS A 91 -7.41 -19.03 -24.57
N THR A 92 -7.84 -17.77 -24.70
CA THR A 92 -7.07 -16.75 -25.42
C THR A 92 -5.81 -16.32 -24.69
N THR A 93 -5.66 -16.71 -23.42
CA THR A 93 -4.49 -16.41 -22.58
C THR A 93 -3.55 -17.60 -22.46
N GLN A 94 -4.02 -18.80 -22.83
CA GLN A 94 -3.17 -19.99 -22.93
C GLN A 94 -2.66 -20.19 -24.36
N PHE A 95 -3.48 -19.86 -25.35
CA PHE A 95 -3.22 -20.17 -26.75
C PHE A 95 -3.65 -19.06 -27.69
N ASP A 96 -3.02 -19.05 -28.86
CA ASP A 96 -3.42 -18.21 -29.98
C ASP A 96 -4.74 -18.72 -30.56
N ALA A 97 -5.68 -17.81 -30.82
CA ALA A 97 -7.05 -18.11 -31.21
C ALA A 97 -7.21 -18.99 -32.47
N GLN A 98 -6.15 -19.13 -33.29
CA GLN A 98 -6.21 -19.79 -34.60
C GLN A 98 -5.55 -21.18 -34.67
N SER A 99 -4.65 -21.53 -33.74
CA SER A 99 -3.78 -22.72 -33.92
C SER A 99 -3.57 -23.57 -32.67
N ASN A 100 -4.15 -23.20 -31.53
CA ASN A 100 -3.81 -23.79 -30.22
C ASN A 100 -2.28 -23.79 -29.96
N GLY A 101 -1.54 -22.88 -30.60
CA GLY A 101 -0.12 -22.62 -30.38
C GLY A 101 0.09 -21.41 -29.46
N THR A 102 1.34 -21.02 -29.25
CA THR A 102 1.70 -19.80 -28.51
C THR A 102 2.64 -18.94 -29.35
N THR A 103 2.34 -17.64 -29.49
CA THR A 103 3.28 -16.70 -30.08
C THR A 103 4.54 -16.54 -29.20
N PRO A 104 5.64 -15.98 -29.73
CA PRO A 104 6.82 -15.64 -28.93
C PRO A 104 6.49 -14.73 -27.74
N GLU A 105 5.57 -13.77 -27.91
CA GLU A 105 5.14 -12.83 -26.87
C GLU A 105 4.42 -13.57 -25.75
N LEU A 106 3.44 -14.43 -26.08
CA LEU A 106 2.69 -15.18 -25.09
C LEU A 106 3.59 -16.17 -24.32
N ARG A 107 4.53 -16.82 -25.02
CA ARG A 107 5.53 -17.69 -24.38
C ARG A 107 6.44 -16.92 -23.43
N SER A 108 6.83 -15.69 -23.79
CA SER A 108 7.63 -14.81 -22.93
C SER A 108 6.86 -14.47 -21.65
N ILE A 109 5.58 -14.09 -21.78
CA ILE A 109 4.72 -13.79 -20.63
C ILE A 109 4.54 -15.02 -19.73
N HIS A 110 4.23 -16.20 -20.29
CA HIS A 110 4.09 -17.43 -19.49
C HIS A 110 5.38 -17.80 -18.75
N THR A 111 6.53 -17.62 -19.41
CA THR A 111 7.85 -17.84 -18.80
C THR A 111 8.07 -16.88 -17.63
N ALA A 112 7.80 -15.59 -17.84
CA ALA A 112 7.94 -14.58 -16.80
C ALA A 112 7.00 -14.82 -15.61
N ILE A 113 5.73 -15.21 -15.84
CA ILE A 113 4.78 -15.59 -14.77
C ILE A 113 5.31 -16.79 -13.97
N ARG A 114 5.82 -17.82 -14.65
CA ARG A 114 6.38 -18.99 -13.98
C ARG A 114 7.58 -18.60 -13.11
N ASP A 115 8.50 -17.82 -13.66
CA ASP A 115 9.77 -17.51 -13.01
C ASP A 115 9.60 -16.51 -11.84
N THR A 116 8.60 -15.61 -11.91
CA THR A 116 8.37 -14.57 -10.89
C THR A 116 7.28 -14.93 -9.87
N LEU A 117 6.22 -15.62 -10.30
CA LEU A 117 5.05 -15.93 -9.46
C LEU A 117 4.93 -17.43 -9.15
N GLY A 118 5.79 -18.29 -9.73
CA GLY A 118 5.75 -19.74 -9.52
C GLY A 118 4.55 -20.44 -10.15
N ILE A 119 3.80 -19.76 -11.03
CA ILE A 119 2.57 -20.28 -11.62
C ILE A 119 2.86 -20.80 -13.03
N ASN A 120 2.70 -22.10 -13.25
CA ASN A 120 2.72 -22.67 -14.59
C ASN A 120 1.39 -22.42 -15.30
N TRP A 121 1.31 -21.32 -16.05
CA TRP A 121 0.07 -20.88 -16.69
C TRP A 121 -0.52 -21.90 -17.67
N MET A 122 0.33 -22.71 -18.33
CA MET A 122 -0.11 -23.76 -19.25
C MET A 122 -0.78 -24.95 -18.54
N GLN A 123 -0.58 -25.10 -17.23
CA GLN A 123 -1.22 -26.12 -16.40
C GLN A 123 -2.46 -25.59 -15.66
N ALA A 124 -2.72 -24.28 -15.69
CA ALA A 124 -3.90 -23.70 -15.10
C ALA A 124 -5.17 -24.22 -15.79
N LYS A 125 -6.23 -24.38 -15.02
CA LYS A 125 -7.55 -24.80 -15.47
C LYS A 125 -8.51 -23.62 -15.43
N GLU A 126 -9.61 -23.75 -16.16
CA GLU A 126 -10.65 -22.72 -16.16
C GLU A 126 -11.23 -22.48 -14.75
N GLU A 127 -11.35 -23.52 -13.92
CA GLU A 127 -11.78 -23.41 -12.52
C GLU A 127 -10.80 -22.60 -11.64
N ASP A 128 -9.51 -22.54 -11.99
CA ASP A 128 -8.54 -21.73 -11.23
C ASP A 128 -8.86 -20.24 -11.33
N MET A 129 -9.61 -19.83 -12.35
CA MET A 129 -10.07 -18.45 -12.52
C MET A 129 -11.08 -17.99 -11.45
N LEU A 130 -11.57 -18.89 -10.60
CA LEU A 130 -12.29 -18.49 -9.40
C LEU A 130 -11.37 -17.85 -8.35
N LYS A 131 -10.06 -18.09 -8.43
CA LYS A 131 -9.05 -17.51 -7.54
C LYS A 131 -8.67 -16.11 -8.04
N PRO A 132 -8.67 -15.08 -7.18
CA PRO A 132 -8.39 -13.70 -7.57
C PRO A 132 -7.10 -13.51 -8.38
N LEU A 133 -5.98 -14.09 -7.94
CA LEU A 133 -4.70 -13.95 -8.64
C LEU A 133 -4.73 -14.53 -10.06
N TYR A 134 -5.35 -15.70 -10.25
CA TYR A 134 -5.48 -16.31 -11.57
C TYR A 134 -6.43 -15.49 -12.46
N SER A 135 -7.56 -15.04 -11.92
CA SER A 135 -8.49 -14.20 -12.69
C SER A 135 -7.84 -12.90 -13.18
N ALA A 136 -7.02 -12.28 -12.33
CA ALA A 136 -6.24 -11.09 -12.66
C ALA A 136 -5.17 -11.39 -13.71
N LEU A 137 -4.42 -12.49 -13.57
CA LEU A 137 -3.38 -12.87 -14.54
C LEU A 137 -3.96 -13.06 -15.93
N ALA A 138 -5.12 -13.71 -16.08
CA ALA A 138 -5.74 -13.85 -17.40
C ALA A 138 -6.15 -12.48 -17.98
N ALA A 139 -6.73 -11.61 -17.16
CA ALA A 139 -7.05 -10.25 -17.55
C ALA A 139 -5.80 -9.46 -17.96
N SER A 140 -4.71 -9.53 -17.19
CA SER A 140 -3.43 -8.89 -17.48
C SER A 140 -2.80 -9.39 -18.77
N ILE A 141 -2.80 -10.71 -19.01
CA ILE A 141 -2.31 -11.29 -20.27
C ILE A 141 -3.12 -10.73 -21.44
N TYR A 142 -4.44 -10.73 -21.34
CA TYR A 142 -5.29 -10.22 -22.40
C TYR A 142 -5.09 -8.71 -22.66
N ILE A 143 -4.98 -7.93 -21.59
CA ILE A 143 -4.69 -6.50 -21.66
C ILE A 143 -3.35 -6.25 -22.35
N GLU A 144 -2.31 -7.02 -22.01
CA GLU A 144 -0.99 -6.90 -22.64
C GLU A 144 -1.00 -7.28 -24.12
N LEU A 145 -1.67 -8.37 -24.50
CA LEU A 145 -1.84 -8.75 -25.91
C LEU A 145 -2.62 -7.69 -26.69
N THR A 146 -3.63 -7.08 -26.07
CA THR A 146 -4.38 -5.97 -26.66
C THR A 146 -3.46 -4.76 -26.84
N ARG A 147 -2.66 -4.41 -25.83
CA ARG A 147 -1.71 -3.29 -25.88
C ARG A 147 -0.71 -3.44 -27.02
N LEU A 148 -0.16 -4.64 -27.18
CA LEU A 148 0.81 -4.97 -28.24
C LEU A 148 0.21 -4.83 -29.65
N THR A 149 -1.10 -5.03 -29.81
CA THR A 149 -1.77 -5.03 -31.12
C THR A 149 -2.58 -3.78 -31.42
N ARG A 150 -3.03 -3.04 -30.40
CA ARG A 150 -3.95 -1.89 -30.51
C ARG A 150 -3.36 -0.57 -30.01
N GLY A 151 -2.22 -0.59 -29.32
CA GLY A 151 -1.57 0.59 -28.77
C GLY A 151 -1.60 0.64 -27.23
N PRO A 152 -0.92 1.64 -26.63
CA PRO A 152 -0.77 1.74 -25.17
C PRO A 152 -2.12 1.90 -24.45
N ILE A 153 -2.15 1.48 -23.19
CA ILE A 153 -3.30 1.74 -22.30
C ILE A 153 -3.32 3.25 -22.01
N PRO A 154 -4.44 3.95 -22.25
CA PRO A 154 -4.48 5.39 -22.06
C PRO A 154 -4.29 5.84 -20.61
N ASP A 155 -3.69 7.01 -20.41
CA ASP A 155 -3.49 7.60 -19.08
C ASP A 155 -4.76 8.19 -18.45
N VAL A 156 -5.71 8.65 -19.27
CA VAL A 156 -6.92 9.33 -18.80
C VAL A 156 -8.12 8.37 -18.74
N ILE A 157 -8.90 8.47 -17.67
CA ILE A 157 -10.05 7.59 -17.36
C ILE A 157 -11.04 7.52 -18.53
N LYS A 158 -11.36 8.66 -19.16
CA LYS A 158 -12.29 8.70 -20.30
C LYS A 158 -11.76 7.90 -21.51
N ALA A 159 -10.46 7.91 -21.75
CA ALA A 159 -9.86 7.11 -22.82
C ALA A 159 -9.72 5.65 -22.42
N GLN A 160 -9.49 5.36 -21.13
CA GLN A 160 -9.56 4.00 -20.61
C GLN A 160 -10.97 3.42 -20.70
N ASP A 161 -12.03 4.22 -20.56
CA ASP A 161 -13.42 3.77 -20.78
C ASP A 161 -13.63 3.29 -22.22
N MET A 162 -13.13 4.06 -23.20
CA MET A 162 -13.14 3.64 -24.61
C MET A 162 -12.35 2.37 -24.82
N PHE A 163 -11.12 2.28 -24.30
CA PHE A 163 -10.27 1.09 -24.41
C PHE A 163 -10.93 -0.15 -23.78
N TRP A 164 -11.52 0.01 -22.59
CA TRP A 164 -12.27 -1.03 -21.90
C TRP A 164 -13.45 -1.51 -22.74
N LYS A 165 -14.25 -0.58 -23.29
CA LYS A 165 -15.43 -0.94 -24.06
C LYS A 165 -15.09 -1.56 -25.42
N ASP A 166 -14.08 -1.05 -26.10
CA ASP A 166 -13.68 -1.47 -27.44
C ASP A 166 -13.00 -2.84 -27.45
N TYR A 167 -12.26 -3.17 -26.39
CA TYR A 167 -11.40 -4.35 -26.38
C TYR A 167 -11.67 -5.31 -25.21
N TYR A 168 -12.04 -4.82 -24.04
CA TYR A 168 -12.20 -5.68 -22.86
C TYR A 168 -13.64 -6.21 -22.70
N ASN A 169 -14.61 -5.32 -22.50
CA ASN A 169 -16.03 -5.65 -22.31
C ASN A 169 -16.86 -5.29 -23.56
N THR A 170 -16.65 -6.05 -24.63
CA THR A 170 -17.25 -5.76 -25.95
C THR A 170 -18.75 -6.09 -26.01
N ASN A 171 -19.19 -7.09 -25.25
CA ASN A 171 -20.54 -7.65 -25.35
C ASN A 171 -21.51 -7.12 -24.27
N GLY A 172 -21.02 -6.96 -23.04
CA GLY A 172 -21.73 -6.27 -21.96
C GLY A 172 -21.48 -4.77 -22.05
N GLY A 173 -21.55 -4.05 -20.91
CA GLY A 173 -21.00 -2.71 -20.67
C GLY A 173 -21.36 -1.59 -21.66
N LYS A 174 -21.59 -0.37 -21.18
CA LYS A 174 -21.77 0.81 -22.05
C LYS A 174 -20.60 1.78 -21.88
N TYR A 175 -20.29 2.54 -22.94
CA TYR A 175 -19.42 3.70 -22.80
C TYR A 175 -19.93 4.60 -21.67
N GLY A 176 -19.01 5.04 -20.82
CA GLY A 176 -19.28 5.80 -19.60
C GLY A 176 -19.46 4.95 -18.33
N ASP A 177 -19.69 3.64 -18.43
CA ASP A 177 -19.82 2.79 -17.24
C ASP A 177 -18.48 2.66 -16.49
N PHE A 178 -17.39 2.45 -17.23
CA PHE A 178 -16.05 2.39 -16.66
C PHE A 178 -15.65 3.76 -16.13
N GLU A 179 -15.86 4.83 -16.90
CA GLU A 179 -15.52 6.18 -16.47
C GLU A 179 -16.18 6.53 -15.13
N ARG A 180 -17.49 6.29 -15.01
CA ARG A 180 -18.25 6.56 -13.78
C ARG A 180 -17.71 5.77 -12.58
N ARG A 181 -17.45 4.47 -12.75
CA ARG A 181 -16.94 3.58 -11.68
C ARG A 181 -15.52 3.93 -11.29
N ALA A 182 -14.66 4.25 -12.26
CA ALA A 182 -13.29 4.66 -12.04
C ALA A 182 -13.21 6.03 -11.33
N GLN A 183 -14.08 6.98 -11.68
CA GLN A 183 -14.18 8.27 -10.97
C GLN A 183 -14.67 8.06 -9.52
N GLU A 184 -15.67 7.21 -9.30
CA GLU A 184 -16.11 6.87 -7.93
C GLU A 184 -14.98 6.28 -7.09
N LEU A 185 -14.20 5.36 -7.67
CA LEU A 185 -13.05 4.75 -7.00
C LEU A 185 -11.96 5.78 -6.68
N LEU A 186 -11.65 6.64 -7.65
CA LEU A 186 -10.66 7.70 -7.51
C LEU A 186 -11.06 8.69 -6.40
N GLU A 187 -12.31 9.10 -6.33
CA GLU A 187 -12.79 9.97 -5.25
C GLU A 187 -12.72 9.30 -3.87
N LYS A 188 -12.96 7.99 -3.78
CA LYS A 188 -12.74 7.24 -2.52
C LYS A 188 -11.27 7.22 -2.13
N ASP A 189 -10.37 7.02 -3.08
CA ASP A 189 -8.93 6.98 -2.84
C ASP A 189 -8.35 8.36 -2.49
N MET A 190 -8.99 9.44 -2.92
CA MET A 190 -8.57 10.82 -2.64
C MET A 190 -9.15 11.41 -1.35
N ARG A 191 -9.94 10.65 -0.59
CA ARG A 191 -10.37 11.07 0.75
C ARG A 191 -9.18 11.22 1.69
N ALA A 192 -9.29 12.15 2.63
CA ALA A 192 -8.32 12.30 3.70
C ALA A 192 -8.10 10.97 4.42
N SER A 193 -6.85 10.68 4.74
CA SER A 193 -6.45 9.63 5.68
C SER A 193 -5.69 10.31 6.79
N GLY A 194 -5.95 9.92 8.04
CA GLY A 194 -5.04 10.28 9.11
C GLY A 194 -3.70 9.54 8.95
N GLY A 195 -2.83 9.72 9.93
CA GLY A 195 -1.51 9.14 9.98
C GLY A 195 -0.43 10.21 9.91
N LYS A 196 0.57 10.06 10.77
CA LYS A 196 1.71 10.98 10.85
C LYS A 196 2.59 10.80 9.61
N ILE A 197 2.81 11.89 8.88
CA ILE A 197 3.76 11.93 7.75
C ILE A 197 4.26 13.36 7.55
N ASP A 198 5.49 13.52 7.07
CA ASP A 198 6.05 14.81 6.69
C ASP A 198 6.36 14.80 5.18
N VAL A 199 5.78 15.73 4.42
CA VAL A 199 5.85 15.75 2.95
C VAL A 199 6.35 17.09 2.43
N MET A 200 7.41 17.05 1.62
CA MET A 200 7.82 18.18 0.79
C MET A 200 7.57 17.88 -0.67
N MET A 201 6.78 18.73 -1.32
CA MET A 201 6.58 18.69 -2.77
C MET A 201 7.62 19.60 -3.43
N VAL A 202 8.29 19.12 -4.48
CA VAL A 202 9.29 19.86 -5.25
C VAL A 202 8.77 19.95 -6.67
N VAL A 203 8.33 21.14 -7.07
CA VAL A 203 7.61 21.36 -8.33
C VAL A 203 8.47 22.15 -9.29
N ASP A 204 8.71 21.55 -10.45
CA ASP A 204 9.37 22.19 -11.58
C ASP A 204 8.50 23.34 -12.13
N GLY A 205 9.11 24.52 -12.26
CA GLY A 205 8.53 25.72 -12.84
C GLY A 205 9.35 26.26 -14.01
N SER A 206 10.10 25.39 -14.68
CA SER A 206 10.91 25.72 -15.85
C SER A 206 10.07 26.10 -17.07
N ALA A 207 10.71 26.81 -18.00
CA ALA A 207 10.09 27.39 -19.19
C ALA A 207 9.49 26.36 -20.15
N SER A 208 10.01 25.12 -20.15
CA SER A 208 9.50 24.01 -20.99
C SER A 208 8.08 23.58 -20.63
N ILE A 209 7.62 23.88 -19.41
CA ILE A 209 6.31 23.47 -18.91
C ILE A 209 5.22 24.37 -19.48
N GLY A 210 5.42 25.68 -19.41
CA GLY A 210 4.43 26.69 -19.78
C GLY A 210 3.36 26.93 -18.71
N GLN A 211 2.82 28.15 -18.69
CA GLN A 211 1.92 28.66 -17.64
C GLN A 211 0.72 27.75 -17.34
N HIS A 212 0.01 27.26 -18.37
CA HIS A 212 -1.20 26.46 -18.17
C HIS A 212 -0.91 25.09 -17.55
N ALA A 213 0.14 24.43 -18.03
CA ALA A 213 0.58 23.16 -17.48
C ALA A 213 1.10 23.30 -16.04
N PHE A 214 1.85 24.38 -15.77
CA PHE A 214 2.30 24.70 -14.42
C PHE A 214 1.12 24.91 -13.46
N GLN A 215 0.09 25.65 -13.86
CA GLN A 215 -1.13 25.81 -13.05
C GLN A 215 -1.81 24.46 -12.79
N THR A 216 -1.84 23.58 -13.78
CA THR A 216 -2.40 22.22 -13.66
C THR A 216 -1.60 21.37 -12.67
N ALA A 217 -0.27 21.54 -12.64
CA ALA A 217 0.60 20.92 -11.64
C ALA A 217 0.27 21.41 -10.22
N LEU A 218 0.14 22.73 -10.03
CA LEU A 218 -0.22 23.34 -8.75
C LEU A 218 -1.61 22.87 -8.28
N ASP A 219 -2.59 22.77 -9.19
CA ASP A 219 -3.92 22.23 -8.85
C ASP A 219 -3.85 20.78 -8.41
N SER A 220 -2.99 19.97 -9.04
CA SER A 220 -2.76 18.57 -8.66
C SER A 220 -2.08 18.46 -7.30
N MET A 221 -1.09 19.31 -7.00
CA MET A 221 -0.44 19.37 -5.68
C MET A 221 -1.41 19.85 -4.59
N ALA A 222 -2.22 20.88 -4.87
CA ALA A 222 -3.27 21.32 -3.96
C ALA A 222 -4.29 20.20 -3.71
N ARG A 223 -4.63 19.40 -4.72
CA ARG A 223 -5.51 18.24 -4.57
C ARG A 223 -4.87 17.14 -3.71
N LEU A 224 -3.57 16.91 -3.83
CA LEU A 224 -2.82 15.98 -2.98
C LEU A 224 -2.87 16.39 -1.50
N VAL A 225 -2.88 17.69 -1.19
CA VAL A 225 -3.01 18.19 0.19
C VAL A 225 -4.27 17.68 0.89
N THR A 226 -5.37 17.44 0.16
CA THR A 226 -6.63 16.90 0.72
C THR A 226 -6.46 15.52 1.39
N LEU A 227 -5.40 14.79 1.06
CA LEU A 227 -5.12 13.48 1.65
C LEU A 227 -4.70 13.57 3.10
N PHE A 228 -4.10 14.68 3.50
CA PHE A 228 -3.40 14.80 4.77
C PHE A 228 -4.28 15.49 5.80
N ASP A 229 -4.30 14.89 6.98
CA ASP A 229 -4.71 15.59 8.18
C ASP A 229 -3.58 16.47 8.70
N LEU A 230 -3.67 17.79 8.51
CA LEU A 230 -2.60 18.73 8.86
C LEU A 230 -2.43 18.93 10.39
N GLU A 231 -3.25 18.28 11.22
CA GLU A 231 -3.00 18.16 12.65
C GLU A 231 -1.93 17.08 12.96
N GLU A 232 -1.81 16.07 12.10
CA GLU A 232 -0.89 14.93 12.27
C GLU A 232 0.30 15.00 11.29
N ALA A 233 0.08 15.61 10.13
CA ALA A 233 1.02 15.70 9.03
C ALA A 233 1.59 17.12 8.84
N ASN A 234 2.85 17.21 8.41
CA ASN A 234 3.45 18.46 7.94
C ASN A 234 3.57 18.42 6.42
N VAL A 235 3.13 19.48 5.73
CA VAL A 235 3.18 19.54 4.27
C VAL A 235 3.73 20.90 3.84
N GLY A 236 4.76 20.88 3.00
CA GLY A 236 5.34 22.07 2.39
C GLY A 236 5.59 21.88 0.89
N MET A 237 6.02 22.96 0.24
CA MET A 237 6.29 22.95 -1.20
C MET A 237 7.46 23.86 -1.54
N VAL A 238 8.32 23.40 -2.42
CA VAL A 238 9.35 24.20 -3.10
C VAL A 238 9.02 24.24 -4.57
N THR A 239 9.05 25.44 -5.15
CA THR A 239 9.04 25.60 -6.61
C THR A 239 10.41 26.06 -7.06
N TYR A 240 10.90 25.45 -8.13
CA TYR A 240 12.24 25.73 -8.66
C TYR A 240 12.21 25.96 -10.17
N SER A 241 13.22 26.69 -10.64
CA SER A 241 13.64 26.78 -12.03
C SER A 241 15.17 26.74 -12.06
N ASN A 242 15.87 27.81 -12.47
CA ASN A 242 17.31 27.96 -12.25
C ASN A 242 17.64 28.21 -10.77
N THR A 243 16.69 28.79 -10.03
CA THR A 243 16.76 29.08 -8.60
C THR A 243 15.51 28.55 -7.89
N VAL A 244 15.50 28.55 -6.56
CA VAL A 244 14.25 28.38 -5.79
C VAL A 244 13.49 29.70 -5.86
N THR A 245 12.26 29.65 -6.37
CA THR A 245 11.44 30.85 -6.62
C THR A 245 10.30 31.02 -5.62
N SER A 246 9.84 29.92 -5.03
CA SER A 246 8.83 29.90 -3.98
C SER A 246 9.13 28.80 -2.97
N LEU A 247 8.88 29.09 -1.70
CA LEU A 247 8.99 28.16 -0.59
C LEU A 247 7.80 28.34 0.34
N ILE A 248 6.98 27.30 0.43
CA ILE A 248 6.02 27.09 1.51
C ILE A 248 6.72 26.20 2.53
N PRO A 249 7.05 26.71 3.74
CA PRO A 249 7.79 25.95 4.74
C PRO A 249 7.09 24.65 5.13
N LEU A 250 7.86 23.59 5.39
CA LEU A 250 7.32 22.31 5.85
C LEU A 250 6.56 22.47 7.17
N VAL A 251 7.16 23.19 8.11
CA VAL A 251 6.54 23.55 9.39
C VAL A 251 5.82 24.88 9.22
N ASN A 252 4.50 24.82 9.16
CA ASN A 252 3.62 25.99 9.06
C ASN A 252 2.34 25.75 9.88
N ASN A 253 1.48 26.77 9.99
CA ASN A 253 0.21 26.71 10.72
C ASN A 253 -1.00 26.84 9.80
N PHE A 254 -0.86 26.45 8.52
CA PHE A 254 -1.93 26.62 7.55
C PHE A 254 -3.03 25.59 7.76
N THR A 255 -4.27 26.01 7.56
CA THR A 255 -5.38 25.10 7.33
C THR A 255 -5.24 24.47 5.94
N THR A 256 -5.91 23.34 5.69
CA THR A 256 -5.94 22.69 4.36
C THR A 256 -6.31 23.69 3.27
N ALA A 257 -7.35 24.50 3.48
CA ALA A 257 -7.78 25.52 2.53
C ALA A 257 -6.71 26.59 2.28
N ARG A 258 -6.04 27.07 3.33
CA ARG A 258 -4.99 28.09 3.20
C ARG A 258 -3.74 27.54 2.50
N LEU A 259 -3.34 26.31 2.79
CA LEU A 259 -2.22 25.66 2.11
C LEU A 259 -2.52 25.45 0.62
N GLN A 260 -3.74 24.98 0.29
CA GLN A 260 -4.16 24.85 -1.10
C GLN A 260 -4.18 26.17 -1.85
N GLU A 261 -4.67 27.25 -1.22
CA GLU A 261 -4.64 28.59 -1.79
C GLU A 261 -3.20 29.07 -2.03
N ALA A 262 -2.30 28.88 -1.04
CA ALA A 262 -0.90 29.25 -1.17
C ALA A 262 -0.19 28.49 -2.30
N ILE A 263 -0.47 27.19 -2.45
CA ILE A 263 0.04 26.38 -3.56
C ILE A 263 -0.45 26.94 -4.89
N ARG A 264 -1.77 27.09 -5.07
CA ARG A 264 -2.37 27.57 -6.34
C ARG A 264 -1.95 28.98 -6.72
N GLY A 265 -1.64 29.82 -5.74
CA GLY A 265 -1.18 31.21 -5.93
C GLY A 265 0.32 31.34 -6.23
N THR A 266 1.06 30.23 -6.36
CA THR A 266 2.49 30.27 -6.68
C THR A 266 2.72 30.82 -8.10
N LEU A 267 3.56 31.84 -8.22
CA LEU A 267 3.89 32.46 -9.50
C LEU A 267 4.76 31.55 -10.36
N TYR A 268 4.45 31.49 -11.66
CA TYR A 268 5.21 30.70 -12.63
C TYR A 268 6.60 31.32 -12.88
N PRO A 269 7.70 30.58 -12.63
CA PRO A 269 9.05 31.12 -12.77
C PRO A 269 9.52 31.38 -14.19
N ASP A 270 9.18 30.49 -15.14
CA ASP A 270 9.52 30.60 -16.56
C ASP A 270 11.02 30.81 -16.86
N ALA A 271 11.89 30.01 -16.22
CA ALA A 271 13.35 30.05 -16.45
C ALA A 271 13.90 28.63 -16.71
N GLY A 272 15.23 28.42 -16.62
CA GLY A 272 15.80 27.08 -16.82
C GLY A 272 15.52 26.10 -15.66
N THR A 273 16.25 24.99 -15.60
CA THR A 273 15.90 23.84 -14.73
C THR A 273 17.08 23.37 -13.89
N ASN A 274 16.97 23.47 -12.57
CA ASN A 274 17.95 23.00 -11.58
C ASN A 274 17.27 22.18 -10.47
N THR A 275 16.89 20.96 -10.83
CA THR A 275 16.20 20.00 -9.94
C THR A 275 16.99 19.70 -8.66
N TYR A 276 18.32 19.61 -8.72
CA TYR A 276 19.16 19.41 -7.55
C TYR A 276 18.95 20.50 -6.50
N LEU A 277 18.92 21.77 -6.92
CA LEU A 277 18.73 22.90 -6.01
C LEU A 277 17.34 22.86 -5.36
N GLY A 278 16.29 22.59 -6.13
CA GLY A 278 14.93 22.43 -5.60
C GLY A 278 14.84 21.31 -4.55
N MET A 279 15.44 20.15 -4.85
CA MET A 279 15.48 19.02 -3.92
C MET A 279 16.25 19.35 -2.65
N MET A 280 17.43 19.98 -2.75
CA MET A 280 18.23 20.33 -1.57
C MET A 280 17.53 21.34 -0.67
N ALA A 281 16.85 22.35 -1.24
CA ALA A 281 16.08 23.31 -0.46
C ALA A 281 14.94 22.62 0.33
N ALA A 282 14.27 21.64 -0.29
CA ALA A 282 13.27 20.84 0.41
C ALA A 282 13.88 19.92 1.48
N VAL A 283 15.04 19.31 1.22
CA VAL A 283 15.79 18.52 2.22
C VAL A 283 16.15 19.37 3.45
N ASP A 284 16.48 20.64 3.26
CA ASP A 284 16.80 21.55 4.36
C ASP A 284 15.57 21.87 5.24
N GLU A 285 14.34 21.85 4.70
CA GLU A 285 13.13 22.04 5.51
C GLU A 285 12.88 20.88 6.49
N PHE A 286 13.25 19.64 6.14
CA PHE A 286 13.11 18.50 7.05
C PHE A 286 13.98 18.65 8.32
N LYS A 287 15.07 19.43 8.25
CA LYS A 287 15.92 19.72 9.41
C LYS A 287 15.25 20.65 10.43
N LYS A 288 14.19 21.35 10.02
CA LYS A 288 13.41 22.26 10.87
C LYS A 288 12.27 21.55 11.61
N LEU A 289 12.00 20.29 11.27
CA LEU A 289 11.02 19.49 11.99
C LEU A 289 11.44 19.29 13.46
N PRO A 290 10.48 19.17 14.38
CA PRO A 290 10.77 18.76 15.74
C PRO A 290 11.54 17.42 15.77
N GLU A 291 12.60 17.34 16.57
CA GLU A 291 13.48 16.15 16.65
C GLU A 291 12.71 14.86 16.92
N ASN A 292 11.68 14.94 17.78
CA ASN A 292 10.86 13.80 18.19
C ASN A 292 10.12 13.10 17.04
N ARG A 293 9.90 13.75 15.88
CA ARG A 293 9.23 13.10 14.73
C ARG A 293 10.12 12.03 14.11
N GLY A 294 11.40 12.33 13.96
CA GLY A 294 12.39 11.34 13.52
C GLY A 294 12.56 10.21 14.52
N GLU A 295 12.58 10.54 15.81
CA GLU A 295 12.71 9.54 16.87
C GLU A 295 11.53 8.56 16.87
N ARG A 296 10.31 9.06 16.61
CA ARG A 296 9.08 8.27 16.49
C ARG A 296 8.93 7.54 15.16
N GLY A 297 9.90 7.68 14.25
CA GLY A 297 9.94 7.00 12.96
C GLY A 297 8.84 7.45 11.99
N VAL A 298 8.36 8.69 12.11
CA VAL A 298 7.40 9.29 11.18
C VAL A 298 8.01 9.30 9.76
N PRO A 299 7.29 8.79 8.74
CA PRO A 299 7.78 8.82 7.36
C PRO A 299 8.00 10.24 6.85
N ARG A 300 9.11 10.45 6.16
CA ARG A 300 9.46 11.72 5.51
C ARG A 300 9.54 11.50 4.01
N LEU A 301 8.75 12.22 3.25
CA LEU A 301 8.59 12.00 1.82
C LEU A 301 8.94 13.26 1.03
N LEU A 302 9.80 13.12 0.03
CA LEU A 302 10.11 14.15 -0.94
C LEU A 302 9.48 13.79 -2.28
N VAL A 303 8.44 14.49 -2.69
CA VAL A 303 7.73 14.25 -3.96
C VAL A 303 8.22 15.23 -5.01
N VAL A 304 8.99 14.76 -5.99
CA VAL A 304 9.59 15.60 -7.04
C VAL A 304 8.78 15.47 -8.33
N LEU A 305 8.22 16.59 -8.81
CA LEU A 305 7.55 16.69 -10.11
C LEU A 305 8.47 17.40 -11.08
N THR A 306 8.74 16.77 -12.23
CA THR A 306 9.60 17.33 -13.28
C THR A 306 9.23 16.76 -14.64
N ASP A 307 9.58 17.47 -15.71
CA ASP A 307 9.53 16.96 -17.09
C ASP A 307 10.83 16.25 -17.51
N GLY A 308 11.82 16.14 -16.60
CA GLY A 308 13.00 15.30 -16.77
C GLY A 308 14.20 15.95 -17.45
N ASN A 309 14.22 17.28 -17.57
CA ASN A 309 15.29 18.01 -18.25
C ASN A 309 16.14 18.84 -17.27
N HIS A 310 16.94 18.21 -16.40
CA HIS A 310 17.94 18.94 -15.63
C HIS A 310 18.96 19.62 -16.55
N LEU A 311 19.05 20.95 -16.49
CA LEU A 311 19.92 21.73 -17.39
C LEU A 311 21.22 22.18 -16.73
N THR A 312 21.20 22.48 -15.42
CA THR A 312 22.33 23.11 -14.73
C THR A 312 22.50 22.65 -13.29
N GLY A 313 23.76 22.54 -12.85
CA GLY A 313 24.11 22.18 -11.48
C GLY A 313 24.57 20.72 -11.33
N PRO A 314 24.72 20.23 -10.09
CA PRO A 314 24.98 18.82 -9.84
C PRO A 314 23.78 17.96 -10.22
N LYS A 315 24.02 16.69 -10.55
CA LYS A 315 22.96 15.74 -10.91
C LYS A 315 21.92 15.58 -9.79
N PRO A 316 20.61 15.48 -10.12
CA PRO A 316 19.54 15.28 -9.14
C PRO A 316 19.71 14.01 -8.29
N GLY A 317 20.28 12.93 -8.84
CA GLY A 317 20.58 11.70 -8.10
C GLY A 317 21.48 11.90 -6.87
N ILE A 318 22.33 12.94 -6.86
CA ILE A 318 23.15 13.29 -5.69
C ILE A 318 22.28 13.83 -4.56
N ALA A 319 21.27 14.66 -4.87
CA ALA A 319 20.32 15.15 -3.89
C ALA A 319 19.44 14.01 -3.35
N ALA A 320 18.99 13.09 -4.22
CA ALA A 320 18.25 11.90 -3.83
C ALA A 320 19.02 11.04 -2.82
N GLN A 321 20.31 10.78 -3.07
CA GLN A 321 21.15 10.04 -2.14
C GLN A 321 21.33 10.76 -0.79
N LYS A 322 21.45 12.09 -0.79
CA LYS A 322 21.52 12.88 0.45
C LYS A 322 20.20 12.82 1.23
N ALA A 323 19.06 12.91 0.55
CA ALA A 323 17.75 12.76 1.14
C ALA A 323 17.60 11.37 1.79
N ALA A 324 17.93 10.30 1.05
CA ALA A 324 17.87 8.93 1.55
C ALA A 324 18.76 8.71 2.79
N LYS A 325 19.99 9.23 2.79
CA LYS A 325 20.88 9.20 3.97
C LYS A 325 20.32 9.93 5.19
N ALA A 326 19.44 10.92 4.98
CA ALA A 326 18.75 11.64 6.05
C ALA A 326 17.41 10.98 6.47
N GLY A 327 17.12 9.77 5.97
CA GLY A 327 15.86 9.07 6.24
C GLY A 327 14.65 9.67 5.53
N ILE A 328 14.87 10.43 4.46
CA ILE A 328 13.82 10.98 3.60
C ILE A 328 13.69 10.09 2.37
N ILE A 329 12.46 9.70 2.03
CA ILE A 329 12.15 8.87 0.87
C ILE A 329 11.97 9.79 -0.33
N PRO A 330 12.87 9.81 -1.33
CA PRO A 330 12.64 10.57 -2.54
C PRO A 330 11.78 9.77 -3.52
N CYS A 331 10.77 10.45 -4.06
CA CYS A 331 9.83 9.94 -5.05
C CYS A 331 9.87 10.85 -6.26
N ALA A 332 9.87 10.26 -7.46
CA ALA A 332 9.96 10.99 -8.70
C ALA A 332 8.67 10.80 -9.53
N PHE A 333 8.09 11.90 -9.97
CA PHE A 333 6.91 11.91 -10.84
C PHE A 333 7.24 12.67 -12.13
N GLY A 334 7.50 11.92 -13.18
CA GLY A 334 7.84 12.45 -14.49
C GLY A 334 6.59 12.78 -15.30
N ILE A 335 6.56 13.94 -15.95
CA ILE A 335 5.42 14.39 -16.76
C ILE A 335 5.86 14.69 -18.19
N GLY A 336 5.24 14.04 -19.17
CA GLY A 336 5.57 14.19 -20.58
C GLY A 336 6.18 12.94 -21.22
N ASN A 337 6.47 13.03 -22.51
CA ASN A 337 7.01 11.93 -23.30
C ASN A 337 8.54 11.97 -23.41
N ASP A 338 9.15 13.14 -23.26
CA ASP A 338 10.58 13.38 -23.46
C ASP A 338 11.40 13.31 -22.15
N ILE A 339 10.86 12.65 -21.11
CA ILE A 339 11.52 12.49 -19.81
C ILE A 339 12.68 11.48 -19.93
N ASP A 340 13.85 11.83 -19.39
CA ASP A 340 14.93 10.87 -19.14
C ASP A 340 14.53 9.92 -17.99
N ASP A 341 14.19 8.67 -18.36
CA ASP A 341 13.76 7.64 -17.40
C ASP A 341 14.87 7.24 -16.41
N SER A 342 16.14 7.37 -16.82
CA SER A 342 17.30 7.12 -15.95
C SER A 342 17.44 8.23 -14.92
N GLU A 343 17.31 9.49 -15.33
CA GLU A 343 17.32 10.61 -14.37
C GLU A 343 16.17 10.51 -13.38
N LEU A 344 14.97 10.17 -13.86
CA LEU A 344 13.80 10.00 -13.01
C LEU A 344 14.00 8.85 -11.99
N LEU A 345 14.64 7.76 -12.41
CA LEU A 345 15.01 6.66 -11.52
C LEU A 345 16.09 7.07 -10.51
N GLU A 346 17.07 7.89 -10.92
CA GLU A 346 18.09 8.45 -10.02
C GLU A 346 17.45 9.36 -8.94
N ILE A 347 16.46 10.19 -9.32
CA ILE A 347 15.69 11.01 -8.38
C ILE A 347 14.95 10.12 -7.37
N ALA A 348 14.37 9.01 -7.81
CA ALA A 348 13.74 8.00 -6.95
C ALA A 348 14.75 7.13 -6.17
N ASN A 349 16.02 7.56 -6.08
CA ASN A 349 17.12 6.85 -5.41
C ASN A 349 17.27 5.39 -5.90
N ASN A 350 17.07 5.18 -7.20
CA ASN A 350 17.12 3.88 -7.89
C ASN A 350 16.06 2.87 -7.42
N ILE A 351 14.98 3.32 -6.78
CA ILE A 351 13.85 2.47 -6.38
C ILE A 351 12.72 2.66 -7.38
N SER A 352 12.54 1.67 -8.26
CA SER A 352 11.53 1.72 -9.33
C SER A 352 10.09 1.86 -8.82
N ASP A 353 9.80 1.40 -7.60
CA ASP A 353 8.48 1.54 -6.98
C ASP A 353 8.16 2.99 -6.55
N TYR A 354 9.17 3.87 -6.49
CA TYR A 354 9.02 5.29 -6.13
C TYR A 354 9.12 6.21 -7.36
N LYS A 355 9.05 5.61 -8.55
CA LYS A 355 9.09 6.29 -9.84
C LYS A 355 7.72 6.17 -10.51
N PHE A 356 7.13 7.31 -10.85
CA PHE A 356 5.83 7.40 -11.51
C PHE A 356 5.95 8.23 -12.79
N ARG A 357 5.14 7.92 -13.79
CA ARG A 357 5.13 8.65 -15.07
C ARG A 357 3.73 8.91 -15.55
N THR A 358 3.52 10.07 -16.15
CA THR A 358 2.31 10.37 -16.91
C THR A 358 2.65 11.11 -18.20
N GLU A 359 1.80 10.98 -19.22
CA GLU A 359 2.02 11.54 -20.55
C GLU A 359 1.83 13.07 -20.59
N SER A 360 1.06 13.65 -19.67
CA SER A 360 0.76 15.09 -19.69
C SER A 360 0.39 15.66 -18.31
N TYR A 361 0.46 16.98 -18.17
CA TYR A 361 -0.05 17.66 -16.99
C TYR A 361 -1.57 17.49 -16.82
N TYR A 362 -2.33 17.28 -17.89
CA TYR A 362 -3.76 16.99 -17.79
C TYR A 362 -4.02 15.63 -17.14
N SER A 363 -3.29 14.59 -17.56
CA SER A 363 -3.41 13.25 -16.98
C SER A 363 -2.88 13.17 -15.55
N LEU A 364 -1.93 14.04 -15.15
CA LEU A 364 -1.47 14.17 -13.76
C LEU A 364 -2.62 14.34 -12.77
N GLN A 365 -3.66 15.11 -13.10
CA GLN A 365 -4.81 15.34 -12.21
C GLN A 365 -5.49 14.03 -11.78
N GLN A 366 -5.47 13.02 -12.65
CA GLN A 366 -6.05 11.70 -12.41
C GLN A 366 -5.00 10.72 -11.85
N GLN A 367 -3.76 10.80 -12.33
CA GLN A 367 -2.67 9.90 -11.93
C GLN A 367 -2.04 10.26 -10.58
N ILE A 368 -2.32 11.44 -10.02
CA ILE A 368 -1.91 11.82 -8.66
C ILE A 368 -2.42 10.85 -7.58
N VAL A 369 -3.49 10.10 -7.89
CA VAL A 369 -4.03 9.03 -7.03
C VAL A 369 -3.02 7.89 -6.80
N LEU A 370 -2.06 7.68 -7.71
CA LEU A 370 -0.99 6.71 -7.52
C LEU A 370 -0.10 7.10 -6.34
N ILE A 371 0.29 8.38 -6.27
CA ILE A 371 1.01 8.93 -5.11
C ILE A 371 0.14 8.81 -3.87
N ALA A 372 -1.15 9.17 -3.97
CA ALA A 372 -2.08 9.12 -2.84
C ALA A 372 -2.16 7.73 -2.19
N ARG A 373 -2.35 6.69 -3.01
CA ARG A 373 -2.43 5.30 -2.55
C ARG A 373 -1.11 4.84 -1.95
N TRP A 374 0.02 5.20 -2.56
CA TRP A 374 1.32 4.83 -2.04
C TRP A 374 1.61 5.50 -0.69
N VAL A 375 1.37 6.81 -0.58
CA VAL A 375 1.50 7.60 0.66
C VAL A 375 0.73 6.97 1.83
N LYS A 376 -0.52 6.56 1.59
CA LYS A 376 -1.37 5.90 2.61
C LYS A 376 -0.82 4.57 3.10
N THR A 377 0.09 3.96 2.35
CA THR A 377 0.72 2.68 2.68
C THR A 377 2.15 2.80 3.19
N LEU A 378 2.69 4.03 3.29
CA LEU A 378 4.03 4.24 3.83
C LEU A 378 4.07 3.87 5.31
N PRO A 379 4.94 2.93 5.71
CA PRO A 379 4.96 2.47 7.09
C PRO A 379 5.73 3.42 8.00
N GLN A 380 5.17 3.71 9.18
CA GLN A 380 5.91 4.33 10.27
C GLN A 380 6.90 3.30 10.86
N THR A 381 8.15 3.71 11.11
CA THR A 381 9.16 2.83 11.71
C THR A 381 9.01 2.81 13.22
N LEU A 382 8.60 1.67 13.76
CA LEU A 382 8.48 1.48 15.20
C LEU A 382 9.85 1.23 15.83
N LYS A 383 9.98 1.60 17.10
CA LYS A 383 11.16 1.36 17.91
C LYS A 383 10.79 0.63 19.19
N MET A 384 11.69 -0.26 19.63
CA MET A 384 11.55 -0.97 20.89
C MET A 384 11.42 0.00 22.07
N GLY A 385 10.49 -0.29 22.98
CA GLY A 385 10.23 0.52 24.17
C GLY A 385 9.45 1.81 23.93
N PHE A 386 9.14 2.18 22.68
CA PHE A 386 8.34 3.36 22.38
C PHE A 386 6.83 3.06 22.42
N GLU A 387 6.08 4.01 22.94
CA GLU A 387 4.62 4.07 22.86
C GLU A 387 4.21 4.90 21.66
N THR A 388 3.35 4.32 20.81
CA THR A 388 2.70 5.03 19.70
C THR A 388 1.21 5.10 19.97
N SER A 389 0.62 6.28 19.80
CA SER A 389 -0.82 6.50 19.84
C SER A 389 -1.32 7.00 18.50
N GLU A 390 -2.49 6.50 18.10
CA GLU A 390 -3.15 6.84 16.83
C GLU A 390 -4.65 7.02 17.02
N THR A 391 -5.23 7.85 16.16
CA THR A 391 -6.67 7.89 15.92
C THR A 391 -6.94 7.50 14.48
N LEU A 392 -7.74 6.46 14.29
CA LEU A 392 -8.29 6.08 12.99
C LEU A 392 -9.68 6.72 12.89
N LYS A 393 -9.77 7.76 12.06
CA LYS A 393 -10.93 8.64 11.92
C LYS A 393 -12.08 7.94 11.21
N GLU A 394 -11.79 7.07 10.25
CA GLU A 394 -12.78 6.32 9.48
C GLU A 394 -12.80 4.82 9.83
N ALA A 395 -13.90 4.15 9.54
CA ALA A 395 -13.98 2.69 9.62
C ALA A 395 -13.22 2.05 8.45
N ASN A 396 -12.54 0.93 8.72
CA ASN A 396 -11.62 0.24 7.80
C ASN A 396 -10.41 1.11 7.38
N GLU A 397 -10.13 2.18 8.13
CA GLU A 397 -8.90 2.93 7.95
C GLU A 397 -7.73 2.08 8.44
N LYS A 398 -6.56 2.24 7.80
CA LYS A 398 -5.37 1.45 8.10
C LYS A 398 -4.20 2.33 8.49
N ARG A 399 -3.37 1.81 9.39
CA ARG A 399 -2.04 2.34 9.72
C ARG A 399 -1.01 1.27 9.46
N HIS A 400 0.02 1.64 8.71
CA HIS A 400 1.09 0.74 8.34
C HIS A 400 2.32 1.02 9.19
N TYR A 401 2.99 -0.05 9.62
CA TYR A 401 4.19 0.03 10.42
C TYR A 401 5.24 -0.96 9.92
N ARG A 402 6.49 -0.64 10.23
CA ARG A 402 7.63 -1.54 10.06
C ARG A 402 8.40 -1.61 11.37
N LEU A 403 8.96 -2.78 11.68
CA LEU A 403 9.73 -3.02 12.89
C LEU A 403 10.87 -3.99 12.60
N GLU A 404 12.09 -3.62 13.02
CA GLU A 404 13.20 -4.57 13.09
C GLU A 404 12.98 -5.50 14.29
N VAL A 405 12.92 -6.81 14.05
CA VAL A 405 12.63 -7.81 15.09
C VAL A 405 13.93 -8.45 15.59
N PRO A 406 14.18 -8.46 16.92
CA PRO A 406 15.38 -9.04 17.50
C PRO A 406 15.31 -10.57 17.50
N GLU A 407 16.45 -11.21 17.79
CA GLU A 407 16.61 -12.68 17.71
C GLU A 407 15.67 -13.45 18.65
N ASN A 408 15.22 -12.85 19.75
CA ASN A 408 14.28 -13.43 20.70
C ASN A 408 12.80 -13.10 20.39
N GLY A 409 12.51 -12.45 19.26
CA GLY A 409 11.17 -12.04 18.88
C GLY A 409 10.69 -10.76 19.58
N THR A 410 9.43 -10.41 19.41
CA THR A 410 8.87 -9.18 19.97
C THR A 410 7.44 -9.37 20.43
N THR A 411 7.04 -8.68 21.49
CA THR A 411 5.63 -8.61 21.91
C THR A 411 5.06 -7.25 21.57
N ILE A 412 3.96 -7.26 20.81
CA ILE A 412 3.17 -6.06 20.53
C ILE A 412 2.02 -6.03 21.51
N ARG A 413 1.97 -4.98 22.34
CA ARG A 413 0.83 -4.70 23.20
C ARG A 413 -0.06 -3.65 22.56
N LEU A 414 -1.26 -4.05 22.15
CA LEU A 414 -2.26 -3.18 21.53
C LEU A 414 -3.39 -2.90 22.52
N VAL A 415 -3.65 -1.63 22.82
CA VAL A 415 -4.73 -1.19 23.70
C VAL A 415 -5.70 -0.35 22.88
N ASN A 416 -6.95 -0.83 22.77
CA ASN A 416 -8.05 -0.07 22.20
C ASN A 416 -8.66 0.81 23.30
N GLU A 417 -8.38 2.12 23.26
CA GLU A 417 -8.96 3.08 24.20
C GLU A 417 -10.41 3.42 23.82
N ARG A 418 -10.71 3.37 22.51
CA ARG A 418 -12.04 3.53 21.95
C ARG A 418 -12.16 2.73 20.65
N GLY A 419 -13.32 2.10 20.44
CA GLY A 419 -13.60 1.28 19.27
C GLY A 419 -12.84 -0.05 19.30
N GLU A 420 -12.89 -0.78 18.20
CA GLU A 420 -12.16 -2.03 18.03
C GLU A 420 -11.20 -1.93 16.84
N SER A 421 -10.05 -2.61 16.97
CA SER A 421 -9.06 -2.72 15.91
C SER A 421 -8.48 -4.12 15.82
N ARG A 422 -7.93 -4.43 14.65
CA ARG A 422 -7.20 -5.68 14.39
C ARG A 422 -5.93 -5.37 13.61
N GLY A 423 -4.84 -5.99 14.02
CA GLY A 423 -3.60 -5.98 13.27
C GLY A 423 -3.39 -7.23 12.44
N TYR A 424 -2.64 -7.07 11.36
CA TYR A 424 -2.13 -8.11 10.49
C TYR A 424 -0.63 -7.91 10.36
N TRP A 425 0.16 -8.97 10.46
CA TRP A 425 1.61 -8.87 10.31
C TRP A 425 2.16 -9.93 9.37
N THR A 426 3.29 -9.62 8.74
CA THR A 426 4.02 -10.57 7.89
C THR A 426 5.52 -10.23 7.82
N TYR A 427 6.35 -11.24 7.69
CA TYR A 427 7.77 -11.12 7.31
C TYR A 427 7.99 -11.19 5.80
N ALA A 428 6.97 -11.58 5.04
CA ALA A 428 7.03 -11.52 3.59
C ALA A 428 7.23 -10.08 3.14
N ASP A 429 7.91 -9.89 2.01
CA ASP A 429 8.04 -8.57 1.39
C ASP A 429 6.72 -8.15 0.70
N GLU A 430 5.63 -8.17 1.46
CA GLU A 430 4.25 -7.92 1.03
C GLU A 430 3.62 -6.79 1.85
N ARG A 431 2.37 -6.42 1.58
CA ARG A 431 1.60 -5.48 2.42
C ARG A 431 0.56 -6.27 3.20
N PRO A 432 0.72 -6.43 4.53
CA PRO A 432 -0.24 -7.22 5.30
C PRO A 432 -1.63 -6.56 5.27
N SER A 433 -2.64 -7.39 5.18
CA SER A 433 -4.05 -6.98 5.13
C SER A 433 -4.93 -8.15 5.57
N SER A 434 -6.25 -8.01 5.52
CA SER A 434 -7.14 -9.16 5.73
C SER A 434 -7.02 -10.25 4.65
N ALA A 435 -6.33 -9.96 3.53
CA ALA A 435 -6.11 -10.87 2.42
C ALA A 435 -4.76 -11.60 2.47
N LEU A 436 -3.75 -11.06 3.15
CA LEU A 436 -2.42 -11.67 3.23
C LEU A 436 -1.75 -11.34 4.55
N TYR A 437 -1.41 -12.35 5.35
CA TYR A 437 -0.71 -12.20 6.63
C TYR A 437 -0.15 -13.53 7.15
N ASP A 438 0.86 -13.44 8.02
CA ASP A 438 1.43 -14.59 8.74
C ASP A 438 0.75 -14.77 10.11
N GLY A 439 0.28 -13.68 10.70
CA GLY A 439 -0.50 -13.68 11.94
C GLY A 439 -1.30 -12.41 12.15
N THR A 440 -2.09 -12.40 13.22
CA THR A 440 -2.96 -11.28 13.61
C THR A 440 -2.58 -10.73 14.96
N ILE A 441 -2.95 -9.47 15.21
CA ILE A 441 -2.76 -8.76 16.48
C ILE A 441 -4.15 -8.34 16.98
N TYR A 442 -4.47 -8.66 18.22
CA TYR A 442 -5.73 -8.27 18.86
C TYR A 442 -5.45 -7.32 20.03
N GLY A 443 -6.50 -6.74 20.60
CA GLY A 443 -6.38 -6.02 21.88
C GLY A 443 -5.79 -6.93 22.96
N GLY A 444 -4.73 -6.47 23.62
CA GLY A 444 -3.91 -7.27 24.53
C GLY A 444 -2.46 -7.37 24.08
N GLU A 445 -1.79 -8.46 24.44
CA GLU A 445 -0.40 -8.74 24.09
C GLU A 445 -0.35 -9.84 23.03
N THR A 446 0.44 -9.64 21.98
CA THR A 446 0.66 -10.60 20.90
C THR A 446 2.16 -10.79 20.74
N PHE A 447 2.66 -11.98 21.04
CA PHE A 447 4.04 -12.35 20.74
C PHE A 447 4.19 -12.70 19.25
N ILE A 448 5.20 -12.10 18.62
CA ILE A 448 5.61 -12.34 17.25
C ILE A 448 7.00 -12.99 17.31
N PRO A 449 7.12 -14.28 16.94
CA PRO A 449 8.39 -14.98 16.99
C PRO A 449 9.37 -14.40 15.97
N PRO A 450 10.69 -14.53 16.18
CA PRO A 450 11.68 -14.10 15.19
C PRO A 450 11.45 -14.81 13.83
N PRO A 451 11.87 -14.20 12.71
CA PRO A 451 11.68 -14.78 11.39
C PRO A 451 12.34 -16.16 11.32
N GLN A 452 11.56 -17.19 10.99
CA GLN A 452 12.10 -18.54 10.83
C GLN A 452 12.79 -18.69 9.47
N PRO A 453 13.95 -19.35 9.40
CA PRO A 453 14.58 -19.65 8.11
C PRO A 453 13.64 -20.53 7.28
N ALA A 454 13.40 -20.14 6.02
CA ALA A 454 12.51 -20.85 5.13
C ALA A 454 12.92 -22.35 5.02
N PRO A 455 11.97 -23.30 5.15
CA PRO A 455 12.27 -24.72 5.05
C PRO A 455 12.69 -25.06 3.61
N GLY A 456 14.00 -25.21 3.36
CA GLY A 456 14.49 -25.62 2.03
C GLY A 456 15.97 -25.49 1.73
N ASN A 457 16.73 -24.63 2.43
CA ASN A 457 18.18 -24.48 2.17
C ASN A 457 19.03 -24.97 3.35
N ARG A 458 19.20 -26.29 3.45
CA ARG A 458 20.38 -26.87 4.12
C ARG A 458 21.54 -26.90 3.13
N SER A 459 22.27 -25.79 3.06
CA SER A 459 23.64 -25.76 2.58
C SER A 459 24.43 -24.86 3.51
N ASP A 460 25.47 -25.44 4.11
CA ASP A 460 26.38 -24.83 5.07
C ASP A 460 27.02 -23.56 4.51
N THR A 461 26.42 -22.41 4.80
CA THR A 461 27.10 -21.14 5.00
C THR A 461 26.25 -20.33 5.95
N VAL A 462 26.81 -19.93 7.09
CA VAL A 462 26.28 -18.88 7.96
C VAL A 462 26.33 -17.58 7.15
N LYS A 463 25.36 -17.40 6.26
CA LYS A 463 25.03 -16.12 5.66
C LYS A 463 23.92 -15.57 6.53
N THR A 464 24.25 -14.49 7.26
CA THR A 464 23.34 -13.55 7.88
C THR A 464 21.97 -13.62 7.20
N ALA A 465 20.99 -14.21 7.88
CA ALA A 465 19.61 -14.07 7.49
C ALA A 465 19.38 -12.57 7.38
N SER A 466 19.10 -12.08 6.17
CA SER A 466 18.66 -10.70 5.98
C SER A 466 17.53 -10.49 6.98
N MET A 467 17.74 -9.65 8.00
CA MET A 467 16.71 -9.31 8.98
C MET A 467 15.55 -8.72 8.18
N SER A 468 14.52 -9.52 7.90
CA SER A 468 13.34 -9.05 7.21
C SER A 468 12.57 -8.18 8.20
N ASP A 469 12.42 -6.89 7.89
CA ASP A 469 11.55 -5.98 8.64
C ASP A 469 10.15 -6.61 8.76
N LEU A 470 9.64 -6.72 9.98
CA LEU A 470 8.26 -7.09 10.23
C LEU A 470 7.37 -5.96 9.75
N LYS A 471 6.44 -6.27 8.84
CA LYS A 471 5.44 -5.33 8.37
C LYS A 471 4.14 -5.56 9.12
N ILE A 472 3.47 -4.48 9.50
CA ILE A 472 2.21 -4.53 10.26
C ILE A 472 1.21 -3.58 9.62
N ALA A 473 -0.04 -4.00 9.54
CA ALA A 473 -1.17 -3.13 9.22
C ALA A 473 -2.20 -3.24 10.35
N ILE A 474 -2.53 -2.12 11.01
CA ILE A 474 -3.62 -2.05 11.98
C ILE A 474 -4.83 -1.41 11.31
N GLU A 475 -5.97 -2.07 11.40
CA GLU A 475 -7.24 -1.68 10.81
C GLU A 475 -8.28 -1.41 11.90
N SER A 476 -9.04 -0.32 11.76
CA SER A 476 -10.19 -0.01 12.63
C SER A 476 -11.48 -0.64 12.09
N PHE A 477 -12.37 -1.09 12.98
CA PHE A 477 -13.73 -1.51 12.58
C PHE A 477 -14.76 -0.39 12.69
N GLU A 478 -14.42 0.67 13.42
CA GLU A 478 -15.29 1.81 13.70
C GLU A 478 -14.55 3.14 13.48
N ALA A 479 -15.32 4.18 13.17
CA ALA A 479 -14.80 5.54 13.04
C ALA A 479 -14.37 6.11 14.40
N ASN A 480 -13.34 6.96 14.39
CA ASN A 480 -12.73 7.56 15.58
C ASN A 480 -12.23 6.53 16.61
N SER A 481 -11.74 5.39 16.13
CA SER A 481 -11.09 4.37 16.95
C SER A 481 -9.74 4.90 17.44
N ARG A 482 -9.50 4.85 18.75
CA ARG A 482 -8.27 5.36 19.37
C ARG A 482 -7.50 4.20 19.96
N LEU A 483 -6.24 4.09 19.56
CA LEU A 483 -5.38 2.98 19.96
C LEU A 483 -4.04 3.45 20.50
N ARG A 484 -3.45 2.60 21.34
CA ARG A 484 -2.08 2.70 21.79
C ARG A 484 -1.35 1.39 21.59
N MET A 485 -0.10 1.49 21.17
CA MET A 485 0.75 0.35 20.86
C MET A 485 2.10 0.51 21.54
N TRP A 486 2.54 -0.54 22.24
CA TRP A 486 3.88 -0.67 22.80
C TRP A 486 4.58 -1.86 22.18
N ILE A 487 5.86 -1.68 21.91
CA ILE A 487 6.71 -2.73 21.36
C ILE A 487 7.71 -3.15 22.44
N LEU A 488 7.64 -4.42 22.83
CA LEU A 488 8.48 -5.02 23.84
C LEU A 488 9.40 -6.05 23.19
N GLU A 489 10.63 -6.12 23.67
CA GLU A 489 11.59 -7.14 23.25
C GLU A 489 11.26 -8.49 23.90
N GLY A 490 11.34 -9.57 23.12
CA GLY A 490 11.06 -10.93 23.56
C GLY A 490 9.58 -11.24 23.81
N ASP A 491 9.33 -12.39 24.43
CA ASP A 491 7.99 -12.82 24.83
C ASP A 491 7.63 -12.24 26.21
N ALA A 492 6.68 -11.31 26.22
CA ALA A 492 6.15 -10.70 27.44
C ALA A 492 4.77 -11.24 27.83
N THR A 493 4.18 -12.13 27.03
CA THR A 493 2.80 -12.62 27.19
C THR A 493 2.61 -13.46 28.46
N GLU A 494 3.68 -14.12 28.93
CA GLU A 494 3.65 -14.94 30.14
C GLU A 494 3.73 -14.13 31.45
N SER A 495 4.14 -12.85 31.39
CA SER A 495 4.32 -12.02 32.59
C SER A 495 3.01 -11.67 33.31
N ALA A 496 1.86 -11.86 32.64
CA ALA A 496 0.52 -11.72 33.21
C ALA A 496 -0.02 -13.02 33.83
N ALA A 497 0.32 -14.19 33.28
CA ALA A 497 -0.15 -15.49 33.79
C ALA A 497 0.42 -15.78 35.19
N VAL A 498 1.71 -15.46 35.41
CA VAL A 498 2.36 -15.61 36.72
C VAL A 498 1.76 -14.68 37.79
N LYS A 499 1.21 -13.51 37.39
CA LYS A 499 0.53 -12.58 38.31
C LYS A 499 -0.86 -13.07 38.76
N LEU A 500 -1.59 -13.80 37.91
CA LEU A 500 -2.89 -14.37 38.29
C LEU A 500 -2.73 -15.56 39.23
N ASP A 501 -1.72 -16.40 39.01
CA ASP A 501 -1.45 -17.56 39.88
C ASP A 501 -0.98 -17.14 41.28
N PHE A 502 -0.22 -16.04 41.41
CA PHE A 502 0.15 -15.50 42.72
C PHE A 502 -1.05 -14.92 43.47
N ALA A 503 -2.00 -14.27 42.79
CA ALA A 503 -3.22 -13.75 43.42
C ALA A 503 -4.17 -14.88 43.89
N CYS A 504 -4.30 -15.95 43.09
CA CYS A 504 -5.04 -17.15 43.48
C CYS A 504 -4.37 -17.89 44.65
N PHE A 505 -3.05 -18.02 44.67
CA PHE A 505 -2.33 -18.64 45.79
C PHE A 505 -2.47 -17.84 47.09
N VAL A 506 -2.43 -16.51 47.04
CA VAL A 506 -2.62 -15.66 48.22
C VAL A 506 -4.06 -15.74 48.75
N HIS A 507 -5.07 -15.81 47.89
CA HIS A 507 -6.47 -15.99 48.33
C HIS A 507 -6.76 -17.38 48.90
N VAL A 508 -6.19 -18.45 48.33
CA VAL A 508 -6.34 -19.82 48.87
C VAL A 508 -5.58 -19.97 50.19
N ALA A 509 -4.39 -19.38 50.33
CA ALA A 509 -3.63 -19.41 51.58
C ALA A 509 -4.34 -18.66 52.72
N VAL A 510 -4.94 -17.49 52.45
CA VAL A 510 -5.73 -16.73 53.45
C VAL A 510 -6.99 -17.49 53.85
N TYR A 511 -7.67 -18.18 52.92
CA TYR A 511 -8.84 -19.01 53.24
C TYR A 511 -8.49 -20.24 54.09
N ILE A 512 -7.36 -20.89 53.80
CA ILE A 512 -6.88 -22.04 54.60
C ILE A 512 -6.44 -21.58 56.00
N PHE A 513 -5.78 -20.42 56.13
CA PHE A 513 -5.40 -19.88 57.45
C PHE A 513 -6.62 -19.46 58.29
N ALA A 514 -7.65 -18.87 57.67
CA ALA A 514 -8.89 -18.51 58.36
C ALA A 514 -9.68 -19.75 58.82
N ALA A 515 -9.70 -20.82 58.02
CA ALA A 515 -10.38 -22.06 58.37
C ALA A 515 -9.69 -22.87 59.49
N VAL A 516 -8.37 -22.71 59.67
CA VAL A 516 -7.62 -23.37 60.76
C VAL A 516 -7.72 -22.60 62.08
N LEU A 517 -7.94 -21.28 62.06
CA LEU A 517 -8.17 -20.47 63.26
C LEU A 517 -9.62 -20.50 63.78
N LEU A 518 -10.55 -21.04 62.98
CA LEU A 518 -11.97 -21.21 63.32
C LEU A 518 -12.34 -22.64 63.76
N LYS A 519 -11.35 -23.46 64.15
CA LYS A 519 -11.54 -24.80 64.71
C LYS A 519 -11.01 -24.93 66.13
#